data_AF-A0A920NPW2-F1
#
_entry.id   AF-A0A920NPW2-F1
#
_cell.length_a   1.000
_cell.length_b   1.000
_cell.length_c   1.000
_cell.angle_alpha   90.00
_cell.angle_beta   90.00
_cell.angle_gamma   90.00
#
_symmetry.space_group_name_H-M   'P 1'
#
loop_
_entity.id
_entity.type
_entity.pdbx_description
1 polymer ?
#
loop_
_entity_poly.entity_id
_entity_poly.type
_entity_poly.pdbx_seq_one_letter_code
_entity_poly.pdbx_strand_id
1 'polypeptide(L)'
;MEHMNAYSVKAFAKKPHLDLAKRFMKSKDFLWNGGIFIWSIATFMKNIKTHMPELNDQINKISKRINKGVSYDDIWNKIKPESIDYGLMEKAKELL
;
A
#
# COMPACT_ATOMS: atom_id res chain seq x y z
N MET A 1 -32.06 5.19 -4.89
CA MET A 1 -31.26 5.51 -3.70
C MET A 1 -29.83 5.09 -3.99
N GLU A 2 -28.91 6.05 -4.01
CA GLU A 2 -27.52 5.87 -4.42
C GLU A 2 -26.78 4.89 -3.48
N HIS A 3 -26.31 3.77 -4.02
CA HIS A 3 -25.40 2.88 -3.32
C HIS A 3 -23.96 3.34 -3.52
N MET A 4 -23.50 4.31 -2.74
CA MET A 4 -22.06 4.38 -2.47
C MET A 4 -21.75 3.38 -1.34
N ASN A 5 -21.68 2.10 -1.70
CA ASN A 5 -21.28 1.01 -0.80
C ASN A 5 -19.74 1.07 -0.57
N ALA A 6 -19.25 2.13 0.06
CA ALA A 6 -17.88 2.26 0.54
C ALA A 6 -17.87 2.09 2.07
N TYR A 7 -16.87 1.39 2.61
CA TYR A 7 -16.82 1.00 4.01
C TYR A 7 -15.46 1.29 4.60
N SER A 8 -15.41 2.18 5.60
CA SER A 8 -14.15 2.42 6.29
C SER A 8 -13.59 1.14 6.90
N VAL A 9 -12.34 0.84 6.54
CA VAL A 9 -11.65 -0.38 6.95
C VAL A 9 -11.05 -0.18 8.33
N LYS A 10 -11.49 -0.98 9.30
CA LYS A 10 -10.98 -0.94 10.68
C LYS A 10 -9.64 -1.64 10.87
N ALA A 11 -9.38 -2.68 10.08
CA ALA A 11 -8.17 -3.47 10.17
C ALA A 11 -7.88 -4.11 8.81
N PHE A 12 -6.60 -4.20 8.47
CA PHE A 12 -6.09 -4.92 7.32
C PHE A 12 -5.13 -6.00 7.81
N ALA A 13 -5.28 -7.23 7.32
CA ALA A 13 -4.43 -8.35 7.70
C ALA A 13 -4.01 -9.15 6.47
N LYS A 14 -2.74 -9.09 6.09
CA LYS A 14 -2.20 -9.83 4.95
C LYS A 14 -1.84 -11.24 5.38
N LYS A 15 -2.37 -12.24 4.66
CA LYS A 15 -2.02 -13.67 4.82
C LYS A 15 -2.07 -14.16 6.30
N PRO A 16 -3.24 -14.08 6.96
CA PRO A 16 -3.37 -14.54 8.34
C PRO A 16 -3.08 -16.05 8.48
N HIS A 17 -2.57 -16.47 9.64
CA HIS A 17 -2.44 -17.89 9.96
C HIS A 17 -3.82 -18.56 10.06
N LEU A 18 -3.85 -19.89 9.91
CA LEU A 18 -5.09 -20.67 9.75
C LEU A 18 -6.17 -20.37 10.79
N ASP A 19 -5.81 -20.31 12.07
CA ASP A 19 -6.79 -20.08 13.14
C ASP A 19 -7.38 -18.67 13.10
N LEU A 20 -6.59 -17.67 12.71
CA LEU A 20 -7.08 -16.30 12.52
C LEU A 20 -7.99 -16.21 11.29
N ALA A 21 -7.63 -16.89 10.19
CA ALA A 21 -8.49 -16.95 9.00
C ALA A 21 -9.85 -17.58 9.30
N LYS A 22 -9.89 -18.67 10.08
CA LYS A 22 -11.15 -19.29 10.55
C LYS A 22 -12.00 -18.31 11.37
N ARG A 23 -11.38 -17.49 12.23
CA ARG A 23 -12.09 -16.45 13.01
C ARG A 23 -12.70 -15.39 12.10
N PHE A 24 -11.96 -14.91 11.09
CA PHE A 24 -12.47 -13.92 10.12
C PHE A 24 -13.69 -14.42 9.36
N MET A 25 -13.65 -15.67 8.87
CA MET A 25 -14.78 -16.29 8.18
C MET A 25 -16.01 -16.42 9.08
N LYS A 26 -15.79 -16.77 10.36
CA LYS A 26 -16.89 -16.92 11.33
C LYS A 26 -17.51 -15.59 11.71
N SER A 27 -16.72 -14.51 11.83
CA SER A 27 -17.24 -13.19 12.23
C SER A 27 -18.05 -12.52 11.13
N LYS A 28 -17.73 -12.79 9.85
CA LYS A 28 -18.33 -12.13 8.66
C LYS A 28 -18.04 -10.63 8.57
N ASP A 29 -17.13 -10.12 9.40
CA ASP A 29 -16.72 -8.70 9.39
C ASP A 29 -15.54 -8.41 8.45
N PHE A 30 -14.99 -9.45 7.82
CA PHE A 30 -13.83 -9.36 6.95
C PHE A 30 -14.19 -9.68 5.50
N LEU A 31 -13.59 -8.93 4.59
CA LEU A 31 -13.63 -9.17 3.15
C LEU A 31 -12.25 -9.58 2.66
N TRP A 32 -12.21 -10.33 1.55
CA TRP A 32 -10.95 -10.59 0.86
C TRP A 32 -10.47 -9.33 0.13
N ASN A 33 -9.19 -8.98 0.32
CA ASN A 33 -8.56 -7.98 -0.53
C ASN A 33 -8.35 -8.55 -1.94
N GLY A 34 -9.00 -7.95 -2.95
CA GLY A 34 -8.84 -8.31 -4.36
C GLY A 34 -7.51 -7.88 -4.98
N GLY A 35 -6.67 -7.13 -4.25
CA GLY A 35 -5.38 -6.65 -4.73
C GLY A 35 -5.46 -5.44 -5.67
N ILE A 36 -6.61 -4.76 -5.67
CA ILE A 36 -6.87 -3.54 -6.45
C ILE A 36 -6.93 -2.37 -5.47
N PHE A 37 -6.23 -1.29 -5.80
CA PHE A 37 -6.15 -0.09 -4.96
C PHE A 37 -6.45 1.16 -5.79
N ILE A 38 -7.18 2.10 -5.20
CA ILE A 38 -7.49 3.40 -5.79
C ILE A 38 -7.17 4.48 -4.76
N TRP A 39 -6.40 5.49 -5.16
CA TRP A 39 -5.98 6.59 -4.29
C TRP A 39 -5.68 7.85 -5.08
N SER A 40 -5.74 9.00 -4.39
CA SER A 40 -5.12 10.21 -4.91
C SER A 40 -3.60 10.09 -4.83
N ILE A 41 -2.89 10.63 -5.83
CA ILE A 41 -1.41 10.63 -5.85
C ILE A 41 -0.85 11.34 -4.61
N ALA A 42 -1.47 12.44 -4.19
CA ALA A 42 -1.06 13.19 -3.01
C ALA A 42 -1.14 12.34 -1.73
N THR A 43 -2.25 11.63 -1.52
CA THR A 43 -2.42 10.74 -0.37
C THR A 43 -1.46 9.56 -0.43
N PHE A 44 -1.28 8.96 -1.61
CA PHE A 44 -0.33 7.87 -1.80
C PHE A 44 1.09 8.30 -1.43
N MET A 45 1.60 9.38 -2.02
CA MET A 45 2.96 9.87 -1.76
C MET A 45 3.18 10.30 -0.31
N LYS A 46 2.16 10.88 0.35
CA LYS A 46 2.20 11.18 1.79
C LYS A 46 2.38 9.91 2.63
N ASN A 47 1.65 8.84 2.32
CA ASN A 47 1.77 7.57 3.03
C ASN A 47 3.10 6.87 2.72
N ILE A 48 3.59 6.89 1.48
CA ILE A 48 4.93 6.37 1.12
C ILE A 48 6.02 7.09 1.92
N LYS A 49 5.99 8.43 1.99
CA LYS A 49 6.94 9.21 2.78
C LYS A 49 6.90 8.84 4.27
N THR A 50 5.73 8.52 4.80
CA THR A 50 5.53 8.22 6.24
C THR A 50 5.94 6.78 6.58
N HIS A 51 5.54 5.81 5.77
CA HIS A 51 5.65 4.38 6.09
C HIS A 51 6.79 3.66 5.38
N MET A 52 7.31 4.24 4.30
CA MET A 52 8.44 3.71 3.51
C MET A 52 9.41 4.85 3.10
N PRO A 53 10.03 5.55 4.07
CA PRO A 53 10.86 6.72 3.81
C PRO A 53 12.07 6.43 2.91
N GLU A 54 12.69 5.25 3.03
CA GLU A 54 13.80 4.84 2.15
C GLU A 54 13.36 4.74 0.68
N LEU A 55 12.18 4.15 0.44
CA LEU A 55 11.60 4.08 -0.91
C LEU A 55 11.24 5.48 -1.42
N ASN A 56 10.67 6.34 -0.58
CA ASN A 56 10.38 7.73 -0.93
C ASN A 56 11.66 8.45 -1.43
N ASP A 57 12.78 8.27 -0.75
CA ASP A 57 14.04 8.89 -1.13
C ASP A 57 14.59 8.34 -2.46
N GLN A 58 14.47 7.02 -2.67
CA GLN A 58 14.84 6.37 -3.93
C GLN A 58 13.98 6.87 -5.10
N ILE A 59 12.66 6.95 -4.93
CA ILE A 59 11.71 7.49 -5.92
C ILE A 59 12.07 8.94 -6.28
N ASN A 60 12.39 9.77 -5.29
CA ASN A 60 12.79 11.15 -5.53
C ASN A 60 14.10 11.26 -6.34
N LYS A 61 15.07 10.38 -6.08
CA LYS A 61 16.32 10.32 -6.87
C LYS A 61 16.05 9.85 -8.31
N ILE A 62 15.20 8.83 -8.48
CA ILE A 62 14.79 8.32 -9.79
C ILE A 62 14.07 9.41 -10.59
N SER A 63 13.12 10.12 -9.99
CA SER A 63 12.38 11.21 -10.64
C SER A 63 13.32 12.30 -11.20
N LYS A 64 14.35 12.69 -10.43
CA LYS A 64 15.37 13.64 -10.90
C LYS A 64 16.17 13.11 -12.10
N ARG A 65 16.42 11.81 -12.18
CA ARG A 65 17.15 11.18 -13.30
C ARG A 65 16.27 11.04 -14.54
N ILE A 66 15.00 10.69 -14.37
CA ILE A 66 13.99 10.68 -15.45
C ILE A 66 13.90 12.06 -16.09
N ASN A 67 13.79 13.13 -15.30
CA ASN A 67 13.71 14.51 -15.81
C ASN A 67 14.96 14.95 -16.59
N LYS A 68 16.10 14.30 -16.34
CA LYS A 68 17.37 14.55 -17.04
C LYS A 68 17.63 13.59 -18.21
N GLY A 69 16.75 12.62 -18.43
CA GLY A 69 16.92 11.60 -19.46
C GLY A 69 18.10 10.65 -19.22
N VAL A 70 18.49 10.41 -17.96
CA VAL A 70 19.62 9.52 -17.63
C VAL A 70 19.13 8.24 -16.94
N SER A 71 19.87 7.14 -17.11
CA SER A 71 19.55 5.85 -16.48
C SER A 71 19.50 5.97 -14.95
N TYR A 72 18.62 5.19 -14.34
CA TYR A 72 18.43 5.08 -12.90
C TYR A 72 18.55 3.64 -12.38
N ASP A 73 19.07 2.73 -13.21
CA ASP A 73 19.10 1.28 -12.94
C ASP A 73 19.87 0.94 -11.65
N ASP A 74 20.94 1.68 -11.35
CA ASP A 74 21.71 1.53 -10.10
C ASP A 74 20.91 1.90 -8.85
N ILE A 75 19.93 2.81 -8.97
CA ILE A 75 19.03 3.16 -7.87
C ILE A 75 17.93 2.12 -7.78
N TRP A 76 17.33 1.74 -8.91
CA TRP A 76 16.27 0.73 -8.98
C TRP A 76 16.71 -0.61 -8.39
N ASN A 77 17.91 -1.08 -8.75
CA ASN A 77 18.45 -2.35 -8.27
C ASN A 77 18.78 -2.37 -6.77
N LYS A 78 18.81 -1.20 -6.11
CA LYS A 78 19.00 -1.08 -4.65
C LYS A 78 17.68 -1.00 -3.89
N ILE A 79 16.55 -0.87 -4.57
CA ILE A 79 15.23 -0.87 -3.93
C ILE A 79 14.98 -2.27 -3.38
N LYS A 80 14.76 -2.38 -2.06
CA LYS A 80 14.32 -3.63 -1.45
C LYS A 80 12.87 -3.89 -1.88
N PRO A 81 12.57 -5.03 -2.51
CA PRO A 81 11.19 -5.36 -2.88
C PRO A 81 10.32 -5.44 -1.62
N GLU A 82 9.20 -4.71 -1.65
CA GLU A 82 8.21 -4.72 -0.58
C GLU A 82 6.82 -4.72 -1.20
N SER A 83 5.91 -5.51 -0.65
CA SER A 83 4.54 -5.54 -1.15
C SER A 83 3.78 -4.33 -0.62
N ILE A 84 2.88 -3.77 -1.43
CA ILE A 84 2.12 -2.58 -1.01
C ILE A 84 1.19 -2.88 0.18
N ASP A 85 0.75 -4.13 0.33
CA ASP A 85 -0.04 -4.57 1.48
C ASP A 85 0.71 -4.39 2.80
N TYR A 86 1.96 -4.87 2.88
CA TYR A 86 2.79 -4.77 4.09
C TYR A 86 3.44 -3.38 4.25
N GLY A 87 3.93 -2.82 3.14
CA GLY A 87 4.61 -1.53 3.11
C GLY A 87 3.68 -0.37 3.47
N LEU A 88 2.39 -0.47 3.10
CA LEU A 88 1.42 0.60 3.22
C LEU A 88 0.11 0.19 3.90
N MET A 89 -0.59 -0.82 3.37
CA MET A 89 -2.01 -1.07 3.74
C MET A 89 -2.20 -1.48 5.20
N GLU A 90 -1.29 -2.28 5.79
CA GLU A 90 -1.35 -2.61 7.21
C GLU A 90 -1.05 -1.44 8.15
N LYS A 91 -0.42 -0.37 7.63
CA LYS A 91 0.05 0.78 8.43
C LYS A 91 -0.79 2.04 8.22
N ALA A 92 -1.51 2.12 7.11
CA ALA A 92 -2.35 3.25 6.76
C ALA A 92 -3.56 3.35 7.71
N LYS A 93 -3.87 4.57 8.15
CA LYS A 93 -4.96 4.84 9.11
C LYS A 93 -6.28 5.21 8.47
N GLU A 94 -6.27 5.63 7.20
CA GLU A 94 -7.42 6.19 6.50
C GLU A 94 -7.72 5.34 5.26
N LEU A 95 -8.36 4.20 5.49
CA LEU A 95 -8.81 3.29 4.44
C LEU A 95 -10.34 3.31 4.37
N LEU A 96 -10.87 3.38 3.14
CA LEU A 96 -12.29 3.40 2.78
C LEU A 96 -12.70 2.13 2.02
#